data_AF-A0A838CVI6-F1
#
_entry.id   AF-A0A838CVI6-F1
#
_cell.length_a   1.000
_cell.length_b   1.000
_cell.length_c   1.000
_cell.angle_alpha   90.00
_cell.angle_beta   90.00
_cell.angle_gamma   90.00
#
_symmetry.space_group_name_H-M   'P 1'
#
loop_
_entity.id
_entity.type
_entity.pdbx_description
1 polymer ?
#
loop_
_entity_poly.entity_id
_entity_poly.type
_entity_poly.pdbx_seq_one_letter_code
_entity_poly.pdbx_strand_id
1 'polypeptide(L)' 'MYTLHHHVEESYYSVNGLEKKIEETRKKMYDSYLSEQDYDQVLRFSQELDRLLNKWTELKSPQVNR' A
#
# COMPACT_ATOMS: atom_id res chain seq x y z
N MET A 1 21.08 18.93 -20.06
CA MET A 1 19.83 19.68 -19.81
C MET A 1 18.66 18.80 -20.25
N TYR A 2 17.89 18.32 -19.25
CA TYR A 2 16.61 17.60 -19.29
C TYR A 2 16.40 16.46 -20.31
N THR A 3 16.47 15.22 -19.82
CA THR A 3 15.82 14.08 -20.50
C THR A 3 14.49 13.79 -19.81
N LEU A 4 13.40 14.05 -20.52
CA LEU A 4 12.05 13.57 -20.21
C LEU A 4 12.06 12.05 -20.02
N HIS A 5 11.60 11.58 -18.87
CA HIS A 5 11.04 10.23 -18.72
C HIS A 5 9.69 10.36 -18.02
N HIS A 6 8.70 10.89 -18.75
CA HIS A 6 7.30 10.53 -18.52
C HIS A 6 7.05 9.20 -19.23
N HIS A 7 6.27 8.33 -18.57
CA HIS A 7 5.94 6.94 -18.91
C HIS A 7 7.01 5.92 -18.49
N VAL A 8 6.80 5.27 -17.34
CA VAL A 8 6.24 3.91 -17.20
C VAL A 8 6.37 3.53 -15.72
N GLU A 9 5.37 3.80 -14.88
CA GLU A 9 5.35 3.31 -13.49
C GLU A 9 4.02 2.64 -13.11
N GLU A 10 3.37 1.98 -14.07
CA GLU A 10 2.18 1.15 -13.82
C GLU A 10 2.43 -0.36 -13.97
N SER A 11 3.68 -0.78 -14.09
CA SER A 11 4.01 -2.19 -14.34
C SER A 11 4.96 -2.72 -13.26
N TYR A 12 4.44 -3.68 -12.48
CA TYR A 12 5.16 -4.54 -11.54
C TYR A 12 5.67 -3.88 -10.24
N TYR A 13 4.81 -3.86 -9.21
CA TYR A 13 5.33 -3.83 -7.84
C TYR A 13 6.10 -5.14 -7.60
N SER A 14 7.43 -5.05 -7.51
CA SER A 14 8.24 -6.09 -6.87
C SER A 14 7.63 -6.39 -5.50
N VAL A 15 7.58 -7.66 -5.11
CA VAL A 15 7.08 -8.11 -3.79
C VAL A 15 7.67 -7.25 -2.65
N ASN A 16 8.95 -6.88 -2.76
CA ASN A 16 9.65 -6.03 -1.80
C ASN A 16 9.13 -4.59 -1.79
N GLY A 17 8.71 -4.07 -2.94
CA GLY A 17 8.09 -2.75 -3.06
C GLY A 17 6.68 -2.70 -2.46
N LEU A 18 5.92 -3.79 -2.58
CA LEU A 18 4.59 -3.90 -1.98
C LEU A 18 4.67 -4.03 -0.46
N GLU A 19 5.59 -4.85 0.05
CA GLU A 19 5.87 -4.97 1.49
C GLU A 19 6.27 -3.63 2.11
N LYS A 20 7.15 -2.88 1.42
CA LYS A 20 7.52 -1.52 1.86
C LYS A 20 6.31 -0.60 1.95
N LYS A 21 5.43 -0.62 0.95
CA LYS A 21 4.22 0.22 0.92
C LYS A 21 3.23 -0.17 2.02
N ILE A 22 3.07 -1.47 2.30
CA ILE A 22 2.28 -1.98 3.42
C ILE A 22 2.80 -1.41 4.75
N GLU A 23 4.11 -1.47 4.98
CA GLU A 23 4.72 -0.97 6.21
C GLU A 23 4.59 0.55 6.36
N GLU A 24 4.75 1.30 5.26
CA GLU A 24 4.56 2.75 5.25
C GLU A 24 3.11 3.15 5.55
N THR A 25 2.14 2.47 4.93
CA THR A 25 0.71 2.72 5.18
C THR A 25 0.33 2.33 6.62
N ARG A 26 0.87 1.23 7.15
CA ARG A 26 0.66 0.82 8.55
C ARG A 26 1.14 1.89 9.52
N LYS A 27 2.32 2.47 9.29
CA LYS A 27 2.85 3.56 10.14
C LYS A 27 1.95 4.80 10.10
N LYS A 28 1.55 5.25 8.91
CA LYS A 28 0.64 6.40 8.76
C LYS A 28 -0.69 6.20 9.47
N MET A 29 -1.25 4.99 9.41
CA MET A 29 -2.48 4.65 10.14
C MET A 29 -2.29 4.80 11.65
N TYR A 30 -1.18 4.27 12.20
CA TYR A 30 -0.87 4.40 13.63
C TYR A 30 -0.61 5.85 14.04
N ASP A 31 0.15 6.60 13.26
CA ASP A 31 0.42 8.02 13.55
C ASP A 31 -0.89 8.83 13.57
N SER A 32 -1.81 8.53 12.64
CA SER A 32 -3.13 9.16 12.58
C SER A 32 -4.00 8.75 13.77
N TYR A 33 -3.96 7.48 14.18
CA TYR A 33 -4.68 6.99 15.35
C TYR A 33 -4.20 7.64 16.64
N LEU A 34 -2.88 7.74 16.83
CA LEU A 34 -2.24 8.38 17.98
C LEU A 34 -2.47 9.88 18.03
N SER A 35 -2.74 10.51 16.89
CA SER A 35 -3.10 11.93 16.84
C SER A 35 -4.51 12.21 17.39
N GLU A 36 -5.35 11.19 17.61
CA GLU A 36 -6.73 11.24 18.13
C GLU A 36 -7.71 12.19 17.41
N GLN A 37 -7.28 12.86 16.33
CA GLN A 37 -8.04 13.94 15.70
C GLN A 37 -8.59 13.58 14.32
N ASP A 38 -8.16 12.48 13.72
CA ASP A 38 -8.50 12.18 12.33
C ASP A 38 -8.91 10.72 12.10
N TYR A 39 -10.09 10.40 12.63
CA TYR A 39 -10.73 9.09 12.43
C TYR A 39 -10.94 8.77 10.95
N ASP A 40 -11.25 9.78 10.12
CA ASP A 40 -11.45 9.60 8.68
C ASP A 40 -10.14 9.23 7.97
N GLN A 41 -9.00 9.82 8.36
CA GLN A 41 -7.69 9.41 7.86
C GLN A 41 -7.32 8.01 8.32
N VAL A 42 -7.57 7.65 9.58
CA VAL A 42 -7.35 6.28 10.07
C VAL A 42 -8.15 5.27 9.24
N LEU A 43 -9.42 5.56 8.96
CA LEU A 43 -10.28 4.71 8.13
C LEU A 43 -9.77 4.61 6.69
N ARG A 44 -9.28 5.71 6.10
CA ARG A 44 -8.69 5.69 4.76
C ARG A 44 -7.44 4.83 4.71
N PHE A 45 -6.55 4.97 5.69
CA PHE A 45 -5.32 4.18 5.76
C PHE A 45 -5.59 2.71 6.03
N SER A 46 -6.60 2.35 6.84
CA SER A 46 -6.97 0.96 7.08
C SER A 46 -7.50 0.29 5.81
N GLN A 47 -8.36 0.97 5.05
CA GLN A 47 -8.87 0.47 3.77
C GLN A 47 -7.76 0.32 2.72
N GLU A 48 -6.80 1.25 2.68
CA GLU A 48 -5.64 1.14 1.80
C GLU A 48 -4.74 -0.02 2.21
N LEU A 49 -4.51 -0.22 3.50
CA LEU A 49 -3.73 -1.33 4.03
C LEU A 49 -4.36 -2.69 3.65
N ASP A 50 -5.68 -2.84 3.79
CA ASP A 50 -6.40 -4.06 3.39
C ASP A 50 -6.22 -4.37 1.90
N ARG A 51 -6.32 -3.36 1.02
CA ARG A 51 -6.10 -3.55 -0.42
C ARG A 51 -4.68 -4.00 -0.72
N LEU A 52 -3.69 -3.43 -0.05
CA LEU A 52 -2.28 -3.79 -0.26
C LEU A 52 -1.98 -5.20 0.26
N LEU A 53 -2.54 -5.59 1.41
CA LEU A 53 -2.41 -6.94 1.98
C LEU A 53 -3.08 -7.99 1.11
N ASN A 54 -4.27 -7.71 0.56
CA ASN A 54 -4.95 -8.60 -0.38
C ASN A 54 -4.09 -8.80 -1.64
N LYS A 55 -3.59 -7.71 -2.23
CA LYS A 55 -2.70 -7.76 -3.39
C LYS A 55 -1.41 -8.54 -3.10
N TRP A 56 -0.84 -8.39 -1.90
CA TRP A 56 0.36 -9.15 -1.52
C TRP A 56 0.05 -10.64 -1.35
N THR A 57 -1.10 -10.96 -0.78
CA THR A 57 -1.59 -12.34 -0.64
C THR A 57 -1.79 -12.99 -2.01
N GLU A 58 -2.40 -12.29 -2.96
CA GLU A 58 -2.57 -12.78 -4.35
C GLU A 58 -1.22 -13.05 -5.04
N LEU A 59 -0.22 -12.20 -4.80
CA LEU A 59 1.13 -12.36 -5.38
C LEU A 59 1.93 -13.49 -4.73
N LYS A 60 1.76 -13.74 -3.42
CA LYS A 60 2.48 -14.79 -2.68
C LYS A 60 1.81 -16.16 -2.77
N SER A 61 0.49 -16.18 -2.93
CA SER A 61 -0.32 -17.37 -3.09
C SER A 61 -1.26 -17.17 -4.28
N PRO A 62 -0.79 -17.42 -5.51
CA PRO A 62 -1.68 -17.52 -6.65
C PRO A 62 -2.57 -18.76 -6.45
N GLN A 63 -3.72 -18.52 -5.79
CA GLN A 63 -4.90 -19.37 -5.66
C GLN A 63 -4.96 -20.37 -4.47
N VAL A 64 -5.90 -20.11 -3.56
CA VAL A 64 -6.95 -21.10 -3.25
C VAL A 64 -8.28 -20.43 -3.58
N ASN A 65 -8.86 -20.86 -4.71
CA ASN A 65 -10.20 -20.48 -5.16
C ASN A 65 -11.23 -20.62 -4.03
N ARG A 66 -12.08 -19.60 -3.85
CA ARG A 66 -13.41 -19.75 -3.26
C ARG A 66 -14.44 -19.60 -4.36
#